data_AF-A0A931WDP9-F1
#
_entry.id   AF-A0A931WDP9-F1
#
_cell.length_a   1.000
_cell.length_b   1.000
_cell.length_c   1.000
_cell.angle_alpha   90.00
_cell.angle_beta   90.00
_cell.angle_gamma   90.00
#
_symmetry.space_group_name_H-M   'P 1'
#
loop_
_entity.id
_entity.type
_entity.pdbx_description
1 polymer ?
#
loop_
_entity_poly.entity_id
_entity_poly.type
_entity_poly.pdbx_seq_one_letter_code
_entity_poly.pdbx_strand_id
1 'polypeptide(L)'
;MVFSLISNLVNGVKEGIVAGLKGTADVASSIVDVAKDTTVSVLKEGGEFAKEAIDVPASVVKGVLSGVGEIGASVITAVKGVVSGTIQGLTESGVKEEVAIKGAVAQSLHSAKELGLNVGETAVEAVNGAVDAVKQVGGDTLSATKTAVTTALDTATELGVDAISAVKDSLSAGVEGAKDIIDSLEE
;
A
#
# COMPACT_ATOMS: atom_id res chain seq x y z
N MET A 1 -22.46 9.75 -6.31
CA MET A 1 -21.86 8.90 -7.37
C MET A 1 -20.45 8.42 -7.02
N VAL A 2 -19.56 9.29 -6.51
CA VAL A 2 -18.16 8.92 -6.17
C VAL A 2 -18.04 7.71 -5.24
N PHE A 3 -18.86 7.61 -4.20
CA PHE A 3 -18.84 6.46 -3.28
C PHE A 3 -19.09 5.11 -3.97
N SER A 4 -19.99 5.06 -4.98
CA SER A 4 -20.28 3.83 -5.72
C SER A 4 -19.12 3.40 -6.62
N LEU A 5 -18.36 4.35 -7.15
CA LEU A 5 -17.19 4.07 -7.98
C LEU A 5 -16.06 3.48 -7.15
N ILE A 6 -15.81 4.05 -5.97
CA ILE A 6 -14.81 3.56 -5.01
C ILE A 6 -15.17 2.15 -4.52
N SER A 7 -16.43 1.90 -4.13
CA SER A 7 -16.85 0.57 -3.71
C SER A 7 -16.71 -0.48 -4.82
N ASN A 8 -17.06 -0.13 -6.06
CA ASN A 8 -16.89 -1.02 -7.20
C ASN A 8 -15.42 -1.30 -7.51
N LEU A 9 -14.55 -0.29 -7.37
CA LEU A 9 -13.09 -0.44 -7.51
C LEU A 9 -12.53 -1.39 -6.44
N VAL A 10 -12.85 -1.17 -5.16
CA VAL A 10 -12.44 -2.04 -4.06
C VAL A 10 -12.90 -3.49 -4.30
N ASN A 11 -14.17 -3.69 -4.67
CA ASN A 11 -14.72 -5.02 -4.90
C ASN A 11 -14.12 -5.70 -6.13
N GLY A 12 -13.96 -4.98 -7.24
CA GLY A 12 -13.34 -5.53 -8.46
C GLY A 12 -11.88 -5.94 -8.23
N VAL A 13 -11.11 -5.12 -7.52
CA VAL A 13 -9.75 -5.49 -7.12
C VAL A 13 -9.77 -6.70 -6.19
N LYS A 14 -10.61 -6.69 -5.15
CA LYS A 14 -10.75 -7.80 -4.20
C LYS A 14 -11.06 -9.12 -4.92
N GLU A 15 -12.05 -9.13 -5.81
CA GLU A 15 -12.45 -10.32 -6.58
C GLU A 15 -11.33 -10.79 -7.51
N GLY A 16 -10.60 -9.86 -8.16
CA GLY A 16 -9.42 -10.18 -8.96
C GLY A 16 -8.31 -10.85 -8.15
N ILE A 17 -8.03 -10.34 -6.95
CA ILE A 17 -7.05 -10.94 -6.02
C ILE A 17 -7.49 -12.32 -5.54
N VAL A 18 -8.76 -12.48 -5.15
CA VAL A 18 -9.30 -13.78 -4.75
C VAL A 18 -9.19 -14.76 -5.92
N ALA A 19 -9.56 -14.35 -7.14
CA ALA A 19 -9.46 -15.21 -8.32
C ALA A 19 -8.01 -15.57 -8.66
N GLY A 20 -7.08 -14.61 -8.57
CA GLY A 20 -5.67 -14.81 -8.93
C GLY A 20 -4.84 -15.59 -7.93
N LEU A 21 -5.21 -15.55 -6.64
CA LEU A 21 -4.44 -16.19 -5.57
C LEU A 21 -5.10 -17.43 -4.99
N LYS A 22 -6.41 -17.63 -5.19
CA LYS A 22 -7.09 -18.81 -4.65
C LYS A 22 -6.55 -20.09 -5.28
N GLY A 23 -6.07 -20.99 -4.44
CA GLY A 23 -5.43 -22.24 -4.87
C GLY A 23 -3.96 -22.11 -5.21
N THR A 24 -3.35 -20.91 -5.08
CA THR A 24 -1.90 -20.76 -5.15
C THR A 24 -1.25 -21.30 -3.88
N ALA A 25 -0.20 -22.11 -4.04
CA ALA A 25 0.56 -22.64 -2.91
C ALA A 25 1.51 -21.58 -2.31
N ASP A 26 1.89 -20.59 -3.10
CA ASP A 26 2.82 -19.52 -2.72
C ASP A 26 2.23 -18.14 -3.03
N VAL A 27 1.36 -17.71 -2.11
CA VAL A 27 0.72 -16.39 -2.16
C VAL A 27 1.76 -15.27 -2.05
N ALA A 28 2.79 -15.44 -1.22
CA ALA A 28 3.79 -14.41 -0.97
C ALA A 28 4.63 -14.11 -2.23
N SER A 29 4.97 -15.13 -3.02
CA SER A 29 5.68 -14.93 -4.29
C SER A 29 4.78 -14.37 -5.40
N SER A 30 3.47 -14.66 -5.37
CA SER A 30 2.55 -14.30 -6.45
C SER A 30 1.84 -12.95 -6.24
N ILE A 31 1.77 -12.46 -5.00
CA ILE A 31 0.95 -11.29 -4.65
C ILE A 31 1.39 -10.02 -5.37
N VAL A 32 2.70 -9.82 -5.63
CA VAL A 32 3.19 -8.63 -6.33
C VAL A 32 2.62 -8.59 -7.74
N ASP A 33 2.79 -9.67 -8.49
CA ASP A 33 2.31 -9.77 -9.87
C ASP A 33 0.79 -9.72 -9.94
N VAL A 34 0.09 -10.46 -9.08
CA VAL A 34 -1.38 -10.47 -9.08
C VAL A 34 -1.94 -9.11 -8.65
N ALA A 35 -1.35 -8.44 -7.66
CA ALA A 35 -1.76 -7.09 -7.27
C ALA A 35 -1.52 -6.09 -8.39
N LYS A 36 -0.36 -6.15 -9.05
CA LYS A 36 -0.01 -5.31 -10.19
C LYS A 36 -0.98 -5.52 -11.35
N ASP A 37 -1.13 -6.75 -11.82
CA ASP A 37 -1.97 -7.09 -12.97
C ASP A 37 -3.44 -6.77 -12.71
N THR A 38 -3.93 -7.04 -11.50
CA THR A 38 -5.30 -6.68 -11.09
C THR A 38 -5.47 -5.17 -11.09
N THR A 39 -4.51 -4.43 -10.53
CA THR A 39 -4.54 -2.95 -10.51
C THR A 39 -4.59 -2.41 -11.94
N VAL A 40 -3.69 -2.86 -12.82
CA VAL A 40 -3.64 -2.44 -14.23
C VAL A 40 -4.94 -2.78 -14.96
N SER A 41 -5.47 -3.99 -14.75
CA SER A 41 -6.70 -4.44 -15.41
C SER A 41 -7.90 -3.60 -14.98
N VAL A 42 -8.09 -3.42 -13.67
CA VAL A 42 -9.23 -2.65 -13.14
C VAL A 42 -9.13 -1.17 -13.52
N LEU A 43 -7.94 -0.57 -13.55
CA LEU A 43 -7.77 0.82 -13.99
C LEU A 43 -7.99 0.98 -15.50
N LYS A 44 -7.65 -0.01 -16.32
CA LYS A 44 -7.94 -0.01 -17.77
C LYS A 44 -9.43 -0.18 -18.06
N GLU A 45 -10.11 -1.06 -17.33
CA GLU A 45 -11.53 -1.37 -17.51
C GLU A 45 -12.44 -0.30 -16.88
N GLY A 46 -12.00 0.33 -15.78
CA GLY A 46 -12.82 1.22 -14.95
C GLY A 46 -12.90 2.69 -15.39
N GLY A 47 -12.21 3.11 -16.47
CA GLY A 47 -12.32 4.46 -17.05
C GLY A 47 -11.48 5.55 -16.35
N GLU A 48 -11.79 6.83 -16.64
CA GLU A 48 -11.06 8.00 -16.11
C GLU A 48 -11.25 8.18 -14.60
N PHE A 49 -10.49 7.41 -13.81
CA PHE A 49 -10.18 7.79 -12.44
C PHE A 49 -9.29 9.03 -12.46
N ALA A 50 -9.51 9.96 -11.54
CA ALA A 50 -8.60 11.08 -11.33
C ALA A 50 -7.24 10.53 -10.87
N LYS A 51 -6.29 10.39 -11.80
CA LYS A 51 -4.96 9.79 -11.57
C LYS A 51 -4.08 10.55 -10.57
N GLU A 52 -4.57 11.67 -10.06
CA GLU A 52 -3.94 12.51 -9.06
C GLU A 52 -4.61 12.40 -7.68
N ALA A 53 -5.73 11.67 -7.57
CA ALA A 53 -6.44 11.49 -6.31
C ALA A 53 -5.88 10.31 -5.52
N ILE A 54 -5.68 10.52 -4.22
CA ILE A 54 -5.19 9.49 -3.28
C ILE A 54 -6.20 8.36 -3.05
N ASP A 55 -7.48 8.62 -3.30
CA ASP A 55 -8.57 7.65 -3.14
C ASP A 55 -8.41 6.42 -4.03
N VAL A 56 -7.80 6.57 -5.21
CA VAL A 56 -7.63 5.48 -6.17
C VAL A 56 -6.58 4.48 -5.65
N PRO A 57 -5.33 4.88 -5.34
CA PRO A 57 -4.37 3.99 -4.69
C PRO A 57 -4.91 3.36 -3.39
N ALA A 58 -5.61 4.15 -2.57
CA ALA A 58 -6.21 3.64 -1.33
C ALA A 58 -7.26 2.56 -1.63
N SER A 59 -8.19 2.81 -2.55
CA SER A 59 -9.21 1.82 -2.92
C SER A 59 -8.60 0.51 -3.42
N VAL A 60 -7.54 0.59 -4.22
CA VAL A 60 -6.83 -0.59 -4.71
C VAL A 60 -6.19 -1.35 -3.56
N VAL A 61 -5.38 -0.72 -2.71
CA VAL A 61 -4.74 -1.39 -1.57
C VAL A 61 -5.78 -2.02 -0.64
N LYS A 62 -6.87 -1.31 -0.35
CA LYS A 62 -7.98 -1.86 0.46
C LYS A 62 -8.59 -3.10 -0.18
N GLY A 63 -8.82 -3.07 -1.49
CA GLY A 63 -9.31 -4.22 -2.26
C GLY A 63 -8.35 -5.39 -2.20
N VAL A 64 -7.05 -5.14 -2.39
CA VAL A 64 -6.04 -6.21 -2.36
C VAL A 64 -5.93 -6.84 -0.98
N LEU A 65 -5.77 -6.05 0.09
CA LEU A 65 -5.67 -6.57 1.45
C LEU A 65 -6.94 -7.33 1.86
N SER A 66 -8.12 -6.85 1.44
CA SER A 66 -9.38 -7.54 1.68
C SER A 66 -9.45 -8.90 0.94
N GLY A 67 -8.91 -8.97 -0.27
CA GLY A 67 -8.84 -10.21 -1.06
C GLY A 67 -7.87 -11.22 -0.45
N VAL A 68 -6.70 -10.75 -0.01
CA VAL A 68 -5.71 -11.56 0.73
C VAL A 68 -6.31 -12.12 2.02
N GLY A 69 -7.03 -11.29 2.79
CA GLY A 69 -7.71 -11.74 4.00
C GLY A 69 -8.80 -12.78 3.73
N GLU A 70 -9.54 -12.65 2.63
CA GLU A 70 -10.62 -13.59 2.26
C GLU A 70 -10.13 -14.98 1.89
N ILE A 71 -8.96 -15.09 1.26
CA ILE A 71 -8.34 -16.40 0.97
C ILE A 71 -7.60 -17.00 2.17
N GLY A 72 -7.64 -16.34 3.33
CA GLY A 72 -7.02 -16.81 4.58
C GLY A 72 -5.50 -16.64 4.63
N ALA A 73 -4.92 -15.84 3.73
CA ALA A 73 -3.49 -15.54 3.76
C ALA A 73 -3.18 -14.49 4.84
N SER A 74 -1.94 -14.53 5.36
CA SER A 74 -1.50 -13.56 6.36
C SER A 74 -1.36 -12.18 5.72
N VAL A 75 -2.25 -11.25 6.12
CA VAL A 75 -2.32 -9.90 5.59
C VAL A 75 -1.01 -9.15 5.84
N ILE A 76 -0.44 -9.22 7.05
CA ILE A 76 0.82 -8.55 7.41
C ILE A 76 1.95 -8.94 6.45
N THR A 77 2.15 -10.25 6.23
CA THR A 77 3.21 -10.73 5.32
C THR A 77 2.94 -10.40 3.86
N ALA A 78 1.69 -10.09 3.52
CA ALA A 78 1.33 -9.68 2.17
C ALA A 78 1.46 -8.17 1.97
N VAL A 79 1.43 -7.33 3.02
CA VAL A 79 1.43 -5.85 2.91
C VAL A 79 2.53 -5.37 1.98
N LYS A 80 3.76 -5.83 2.17
CA LYS A 80 4.89 -5.44 1.32
C LYS A 80 4.63 -5.74 -0.16
N GLY A 81 4.17 -6.95 -0.46
CA GLY A 81 3.87 -7.37 -1.83
C GLY A 81 2.65 -6.66 -2.42
N VAL A 82 1.61 -6.42 -1.61
CA VAL A 82 0.42 -5.64 -1.96
C VAL A 82 0.81 -4.23 -2.33
N VAL A 83 1.51 -3.52 -1.45
CA VAL A 83 1.93 -2.14 -1.67
C VAL A 83 2.85 -2.07 -2.89
N SER A 84 3.79 -3.00 -3.01
CA SER A 84 4.71 -3.01 -4.13
C SER A 84 4.00 -3.24 -5.47
N GLY A 85 3.18 -4.29 -5.58
CA GLY A 85 2.42 -4.59 -6.79
C GLY A 85 1.42 -3.50 -7.15
N THR A 86 0.74 -2.94 -6.14
CA THR A 86 -0.21 -1.84 -6.34
C THR A 86 0.48 -0.59 -6.88
N ILE A 87 1.60 -0.16 -6.30
CA ILE A 87 2.32 1.04 -6.79
C ILE A 87 2.84 0.81 -8.22
N GLN A 88 3.38 -0.38 -8.52
CA GLN A 88 3.79 -0.72 -9.89
C GLN A 88 2.60 -0.65 -10.86
N GLY A 89 1.46 -1.23 -10.51
CA GLY A 89 0.28 -1.20 -11.37
C GLY A 89 -0.31 0.20 -11.56
N LEU A 90 -0.30 1.02 -10.50
CA LEU A 90 -0.74 2.42 -10.54
C LEU A 90 0.16 3.27 -11.43
N THR A 91 1.48 3.17 -11.25
CA THR A 91 2.46 3.93 -12.04
C THR A 91 2.44 3.53 -13.52
N GLU A 92 2.33 2.23 -13.83
CA GLU A 92 2.10 1.75 -15.20
C GLU A 92 0.79 2.25 -15.81
N SER A 93 -0.23 2.47 -14.98
CA SER A 93 -1.50 3.06 -15.39
C SER A 93 -1.46 4.60 -15.50
N GLY A 94 -0.31 5.22 -15.21
CA GLY A 94 -0.06 6.66 -15.33
C GLY A 94 -0.43 7.48 -14.10
N VAL A 95 -0.60 6.85 -12.93
CA VAL A 95 -0.71 7.55 -11.64
C VAL A 95 0.68 8.06 -11.23
N LYS A 96 0.74 9.27 -10.69
CA LYS A 96 1.99 9.85 -10.19
C LYS A 96 2.57 8.98 -9.07
N GLU A 97 3.86 8.68 -9.14
CA GLU A 97 4.56 7.82 -8.17
C GLU A 97 4.32 8.27 -6.72
N GLU A 98 4.48 9.57 -6.44
CA GLU A 98 4.25 10.14 -5.11
C GLU A 98 2.81 9.92 -4.61
N VAL A 99 1.80 10.04 -5.49
CA VAL A 99 0.39 9.81 -5.16
C VAL A 99 0.13 8.33 -4.89
N ALA A 100 0.75 7.46 -5.69
CA ALA A 100 0.66 6.01 -5.50
C ALA A 100 1.26 5.59 -4.15
N ILE A 101 2.46 6.08 -3.81
CA ILE A 101 3.11 5.82 -2.52
C ILE A 101 2.22 6.31 -1.38
N LYS A 102 1.80 7.58 -1.42
CA LYS A 102 0.99 8.20 -0.36
C LYS A 102 -0.29 7.40 -0.09
N GLY A 103 -1.07 7.10 -1.13
CA GLY A 103 -2.32 6.39 -0.94
C GLY A 103 -2.15 4.92 -0.58
N ALA A 104 -1.10 4.25 -1.10
CA ALA A 104 -0.86 2.85 -0.78
C ALA A 104 -0.37 2.64 0.66
N VAL A 105 0.55 3.48 1.12
CA VAL A 105 1.09 3.42 2.49
C VAL A 105 0.03 3.84 3.49
N ALA A 106 -0.62 4.99 3.31
CA ALA A 106 -1.67 5.46 4.21
C ALA A 106 -2.80 4.44 4.36
N GLN A 107 -3.27 3.90 3.23
CA GLN A 107 -4.35 2.92 3.29
C GLN A 107 -3.91 1.61 3.95
N SER A 108 -2.66 1.18 3.79
CA SER A 108 -2.16 -0.02 4.47
C SER A 108 -2.27 0.12 5.98
N LEU A 109 -1.90 1.28 6.54
CA LEU A 109 -2.04 1.56 7.98
C LEU A 109 -3.51 1.65 8.41
N HIS A 110 -4.37 2.29 7.63
CA HIS A 110 -5.82 2.30 7.91
C HIS A 110 -6.40 0.89 7.90
N SER A 111 -6.06 0.06 6.91
CA SER A 111 -6.52 -1.32 6.82
C SER A 111 -5.95 -2.17 7.94
N ALA A 112 -4.70 -1.96 8.38
CA ALA A 112 -4.18 -2.59 9.58
C ALA A 112 -4.99 -2.23 10.82
N LYS A 113 -5.36 -0.95 10.99
CA LYS A 113 -6.22 -0.53 12.10
C LYS A 113 -7.61 -1.18 12.02
N GLU A 114 -8.23 -1.19 10.85
CA GLU A 114 -9.55 -1.81 10.60
C GLU A 114 -9.54 -3.31 10.88
N LEU A 115 -8.44 -4.00 10.56
CA LEU A 115 -8.27 -5.45 10.70
C LEU A 115 -7.65 -5.86 12.07
N GLY A 116 -7.33 -4.91 12.94
CA GLY A 116 -6.70 -5.18 14.24
C GLY A 116 -5.26 -5.71 14.14
N LEU A 117 -4.55 -5.38 13.07
CA LEU A 117 -3.14 -5.75 12.85
C LEU A 117 -2.19 -4.80 13.57
N ASN A 118 -0.91 -5.20 13.68
CA ASN A 118 0.14 -4.34 14.20
C ASN A 118 0.45 -3.21 13.20
N VAL A 119 0.10 -1.97 13.56
CA VAL A 119 0.28 -0.79 12.71
C VAL A 119 1.77 -0.46 12.48
N GLY A 120 2.63 -0.69 13.49
CA GLY A 120 4.07 -0.46 13.37
C GLY A 120 4.75 -1.41 12.38
N GLU A 121 4.46 -2.71 12.50
CA GLU A 121 4.94 -3.73 11.57
C GLU A 121 4.37 -3.50 10.15
N THR A 122 3.09 -3.16 10.05
CA THR A 122 2.46 -2.80 8.78
C THR A 122 3.15 -1.61 8.14
N ALA A 123 3.53 -0.58 8.92
CA ALA A 123 4.22 0.57 8.38
C ALA A 123 5.59 0.20 7.80
N VAL A 124 6.35 -0.66 8.46
CA VAL A 124 7.63 -1.18 7.93
C VAL A 124 7.42 -1.90 6.62
N GLU A 125 6.48 -2.85 6.56
CA GLU A 125 6.20 -3.61 5.34
C GLU A 125 5.68 -2.72 4.20
N ALA A 126 4.83 -1.73 4.52
CA ALA A 126 4.30 -0.79 3.54
C ALA A 126 5.40 0.12 2.98
N VAL A 127 6.27 0.66 3.83
CA VAL A 127 7.39 1.51 3.39
C VAL A 127 8.37 0.70 2.54
N ASN A 128 8.75 -0.50 2.98
CA ASN A 128 9.61 -1.39 2.20
C ASN A 128 8.98 -1.79 0.86
N GLY A 129 7.68 -2.07 0.84
CA GLY A 129 6.93 -2.35 -0.39
C GLY A 129 6.92 -1.17 -1.36
N ALA A 130 6.79 0.06 -0.84
CA ALA A 130 6.82 1.27 -1.64
C ALA A 130 8.21 1.53 -2.24
N VAL A 131 9.27 1.42 -1.44
CA VAL A 131 10.65 1.59 -1.91
C VAL A 131 11.00 0.52 -2.95
N ASP A 132 10.61 -0.73 -2.72
CA ASP A 132 10.82 -1.81 -3.68
C ASP A 132 10.06 -1.58 -4.99
N ALA A 133 8.82 -1.09 -4.94
CA ALA A 133 8.08 -0.72 -6.14
C ALA A 133 8.77 0.39 -6.93
N VAL A 134 9.16 1.47 -6.27
CA VAL A 134 9.85 2.60 -6.91
C VAL A 134 11.15 2.13 -7.55
N LYS A 135 11.91 1.29 -6.86
CA LYS A 135 13.12 0.67 -7.40
C LYS A 135 12.83 -0.15 -8.66
N GLN A 136 11.73 -0.92 -8.68
CA GLN A 136 11.35 -1.73 -9.85
C GLN A 136 10.90 -0.90 -11.04
N VAL A 137 10.29 0.27 -10.83
CA VAL A 137 9.91 1.19 -11.91
C VAL A 137 11.00 2.19 -12.28
N GLY A 138 12.19 2.09 -11.66
CA GLY A 138 13.35 2.93 -11.95
C GLY A 138 13.28 4.36 -11.40
N GLY A 139 12.46 4.60 -10.38
CA GLY A 139 12.34 5.89 -9.71
C GLY A 139 13.39 6.13 -8.62
N ASP A 140 13.27 7.26 -7.93
CA ASP A 140 14.20 7.66 -6.87
C ASP A 140 13.81 7.04 -5.53
N THR A 141 14.54 6.00 -5.12
CA THR A 141 14.29 5.28 -3.87
C THR A 141 14.47 6.16 -2.63
N LEU A 142 15.35 7.17 -2.65
CA LEU A 142 15.52 8.08 -1.50
C LEU A 142 14.29 8.96 -1.31
N SER A 143 13.80 9.55 -2.40
CA SER A 143 12.56 10.33 -2.40
C SER A 143 11.35 9.46 -2.04
N ALA A 144 11.33 8.20 -2.48
CA ALA A 144 10.30 7.23 -2.12
C ALA A 144 10.33 6.89 -0.63
N THR A 145 11.50 6.59 -0.05
CA THR A 145 11.64 6.33 1.39
C THR A 145 11.16 7.53 2.18
N LYS A 146 11.59 8.75 1.83
CA LYS A 146 11.15 9.98 2.51
C LYS A 146 9.63 10.12 2.44
N THR A 147 9.05 10.01 1.25
CA THR A 147 7.60 10.13 1.05
C THR A 147 6.84 9.07 1.84
N ALA A 148 7.27 7.81 1.79
CA ALA A 148 6.61 6.70 2.45
C ALA A 148 6.70 6.80 3.98
N VAL A 149 7.87 7.13 4.53
CA VAL A 149 8.07 7.33 5.98
C VAL A 149 7.23 8.50 6.47
N THR A 150 7.28 9.66 5.81
CA THR A 150 6.44 10.81 6.19
C THR A 150 4.96 10.47 6.13
N THR A 151 4.51 9.80 5.07
CA THR A 151 3.11 9.36 4.95
C THR A 151 2.70 8.43 6.08
N ALA A 152 3.55 7.45 6.43
CA ALA A 152 3.28 6.51 7.50
C ALA A 152 3.15 7.22 8.85
N LEU A 153 4.01 8.22 9.14
CA LEU A 153 3.94 9.02 10.35
C LEU A 153 2.70 9.92 10.39
N ASP A 154 2.37 10.59 9.29
CA ASP A 154 1.18 11.43 9.18
C ASP A 154 -0.08 10.59 9.43
N THR A 155 -0.17 9.45 8.75
CA THR A 155 -1.28 8.50 8.92
C THR A 155 -1.33 7.95 10.34
N ALA A 156 -0.19 7.60 10.93
CA ALA A 156 -0.14 7.12 12.31
C ALA A 156 -0.59 8.20 13.31
N THR A 157 -0.31 9.47 13.03
CA THR A 157 -0.80 10.61 13.83
C THR A 157 -2.32 10.69 13.77
N GLU A 158 -2.92 10.49 12.61
CA GLU A 158 -4.38 10.41 12.45
C GLU A 158 -5.01 9.22 13.18
N LEU A 159 -4.29 8.09 13.25
CA LEU A 159 -4.74 6.88 13.94
C LEU A 159 -4.61 6.96 15.48
N GLY A 160 -3.81 7.89 16.00
CA GLY A 160 -3.70 8.22 17.43
C GLY A 160 -2.29 8.09 18.02
N VAL A 161 -2.13 8.55 19.28
CA VAL A 161 -0.82 8.66 19.96
C VAL A 161 -0.06 7.34 20.12
N ASP A 162 -0.78 6.23 20.31
CA ASP A 162 -0.18 4.91 20.41
C ASP A 162 0.34 4.42 19.05
N ALA A 163 -0.37 4.77 17.97
CA ALA A 163 0.01 4.38 16.61
C ALA A 163 1.27 5.13 16.15
N ILE A 164 1.35 6.45 16.39
CA ILE A 164 2.55 7.22 16.02
C ILE A 164 3.80 6.72 16.73
N SER A 165 3.71 6.37 18.02
CA SER A 165 4.85 5.84 18.78
C SER A 165 5.31 4.49 18.22
N ALA A 166 4.36 3.57 18.01
CA ALA A 166 4.66 2.26 17.43
C ALA A 166 5.27 2.35 16.02
N VAL A 167 4.77 3.27 15.18
CA VAL A 167 5.28 3.48 13.82
C VAL A 167 6.67 4.12 13.85
N LYS A 168 6.92 5.14 14.68
CA LYS A 168 8.26 5.74 14.84
C LYS A 168 9.30 4.69 15.24
N ASP A 169 8.98 3.90 16.26
CA ASP A 169 9.90 2.86 16.77
C ASP A 169 10.16 1.78 15.72
N SER A 170 9.09 1.30 15.07
CA SER A 170 9.20 0.22 14.08
C SER A 170 9.94 0.68 12.82
N LEU A 171 9.65 1.88 12.31
CA LEU A 171 10.34 2.44 11.13
C LEU A 171 11.82 2.69 11.43
N SER A 172 12.14 3.26 12.60
CA SER A 172 13.54 3.51 13.00
C SER A 172 14.36 2.21 13.10
N ALA A 173 13.73 1.10 13.47
CA ALA A 173 14.38 -0.20 13.59
C ALA A 173 14.37 -1.02 12.28
N GLY A 174 13.35 -0.84 11.43
CA GLY A 174 13.03 -1.74 10.33
C GLY A 174 13.21 -1.17 8.92
N VAL A 175 13.46 0.14 8.78
CA VAL A 175 13.61 0.80 7.47
C VAL A 175 14.92 1.59 7.42
N GLU A 176 15.73 1.30 6.41
CA GLU A 176 17.00 2.00 6.17
C GLU A 176 16.76 3.50 5.89
N GLY A 177 17.48 4.36 6.60
CA GLY A 177 17.36 5.82 6.48
C GLY A 177 16.11 6.44 7.12
N ALA A 178 15.16 5.63 7.61
CA ALA A 178 13.94 6.15 8.23
C ALA A 178 14.24 6.92 9.52
N LYS A 179 15.24 6.49 10.30
CA LYS A 179 15.65 7.20 11.52
C LYS A 179 16.08 8.65 11.21
N ASP A 180 16.96 8.84 10.23
CA ASP A 180 17.43 10.18 9.85
C ASP A 180 16.28 11.05 9.32
N ILE A 181 15.33 10.46 8.59
CA ILE A 181 14.12 11.15 8.12
C ILE A 181 13.25 11.56 9.31
N ILE A 182 12.99 10.66 10.26
CA ILE A 182 12.18 10.94 11.46
C ILE A 182 12.83 12.06 12.28
N ASP A 183 14.12 11.95 12.57
CA ASP A 183 14.85 12.92 13.37
C ASP A 183 14.81 14.31 12.68
N SER A 184 14.88 14.37 11.34
CA SER A 184 14.76 15.63 10.57
C SER A 184 13.36 16.27 10.55
N LEU A 185 12.32 15.55 10.96
CA LEU A 185 10.95 16.07 11.07
C LEU A 185 10.66 16.65 12.47
N GLU A 186 11.53 16.38 13.45
CA GLU A 186 11.41 16.85 14.83
C GLU A 186 12.23 18.12 15.13
N GLU A 187 13.15 18.51 14.23
CA GLU A 187 13.85 19.81 14.23
C GLU A 187 12.99 20.97 13.69
#